data_AF-A0A329SDY7-F1
#
_entry.id   AF-A0A329SDY7-F1
#
_cell.length_a   1.000
_cell.length_b   1.000
_cell.length_c   1.000
_cell.angle_alpha   90.00
_cell.angle_beta   90.00
_cell.angle_gamma   90.00
#
_symmetry.space_group_name_H-M   'P 1'
#
loop_
_entity.id
_entity.type
_entity.pdbx_description
1 polymer ?
#
loop_
_entity_poly.entity_id
_entity_poly.type
_entity_poly.pdbx_seq_one_letter_code
_entity_poly.pdbx_strand_id
1 'polypeptide(L)'
;MSASLVAFNSARQAFTPKQIAAFFFKPMLDEEGDLTGYHVCKACGKRRKHGPNNGYTSLVTHVRTAHPSFERDMRDATTAATGTLIAWVSQNASNHYGWLKYSNLASVSVDSLHSNMEGVTKVVEITIGKEMPVNSGLILDDCSFGTEQYQGVYGCYETPSGPQYPLLSMAPVMDEPGDHLTAEGHPMAIERFQPFFGKTIQGVKFLVGDNCAVNKRLAKLMKIPLVGCASHRLNLAVRDFLRPH
;
A
#
# COMPACT_ATOMS: atom_id res chain seq x y z
N MET A 1 6.02 57.37 12.98
CA MET A 1 4.64 57.13 12.51
C MET A 1 4.61 55.74 11.92
N SER A 2 3.87 54.83 12.55
CA SER A 2 3.73 53.42 12.15
C SER A 2 2.35 53.19 11.54
N ALA A 3 2.19 52.05 10.86
CA ALA A 3 0.99 51.50 10.19
C ALA A 3 0.76 52.01 8.74
N SER A 4 0.48 51.18 7.73
CA SER A 4 0.27 49.72 7.64
C SER A 4 0.40 49.32 6.16
N LEU A 5 1.13 48.25 5.87
CA LEU A 5 1.04 47.55 4.59
C LEU A 5 -0.26 46.75 4.57
N VAL A 6 -1.25 47.23 3.82
CA VAL A 6 -2.46 46.44 3.50
C VAL A 6 -2.04 45.36 2.51
N ALA A 7 -1.83 44.15 3.00
CA ALA A 7 -1.71 42.96 2.17
C ALA A 7 -3.05 42.74 1.46
N PHE A 8 -3.05 42.82 0.13
CA PHE A 8 -4.17 42.35 -0.68
C PHE A 8 -4.39 40.87 -0.37
N ASN A 9 -5.51 40.60 0.28
CA ASN A 9 -5.97 39.28 0.68
C ASN A 9 -6.34 38.50 -0.60
N SER A 10 -5.39 37.73 -1.13
CA SER A 10 -5.69 36.78 -2.20
C SER A 10 -6.66 35.73 -1.63
N ALA A 11 -7.90 35.72 -2.15
CA ALA A 11 -8.91 34.75 -1.75
C ALA A 11 -8.32 33.34 -1.78
N ARG A 12 -8.31 32.67 -0.62
CA ARG A 12 -7.87 31.27 -0.49
C ARG A 12 -8.69 30.43 -1.48
N GLN A 13 -8.02 29.80 -2.45
CA GLN A 13 -8.67 28.83 -3.34
C GLN A 13 -9.23 27.69 -2.48
N ALA A 14 -10.51 27.37 -2.64
CA ALA A 14 -11.21 26.36 -1.83
C ALA A 14 -10.64 24.95 -2.01
N PHE A 15 -10.05 24.66 -3.18
CA PHE A 15 -9.43 23.38 -3.50
C PHE A 15 -8.09 23.59 -4.21
N THR A 16 -7.10 22.76 -3.87
CA THR A 16 -5.78 22.77 -4.52
C THR A 16 -5.87 22.21 -5.95
N PRO A 17 -4.95 22.61 -6.86
CA PRO A 17 -4.87 22.07 -8.22
C PRO A 17 -4.82 20.54 -8.28
N LYS A 18 -4.12 19.90 -7.33
CA LYS A 18 -4.02 18.44 -7.21
C LYS A 18 -5.37 17.82 -6.83
N GLN A 19 -6.11 18.42 -5.89
CA GLN A 19 -7.45 17.95 -5.50
C GLN A 19 -8.45 18.03 -6.66
N ILE A 20 -8.43 19.15 -7.40
CA ILE A 20 -9.31 19.33 -8.58
C ILE A 20 -8.98 18.28 -9.65
N ALA A 21 -7.70 18.04 -9.92
CA ALA A 21 -7.27 17.06 -10.91
C ALA A 21 -7.65 15.64 -10.51
N ALA A 22 -7.40 15.23 -9.26
CA ALA A 22 -7.74 13.90 -8.77
C ALA A 22 -9.26 13.64 -8.83
N PHE A 23 -10.08 14.66 -8.54
CA PHE A 23 -11.52 14.54 -8.58
C PHE A 23 -12.05 14.37 -10.01
N PHE A 24 -11.64 15.22 -10.94
CA PHE A 24 -12.21 15.25 -12.29
C PHE A 24 -11.52 14.36 -13.31
N PHE A 25 -10.32 13.83 -13.04
CA PHE A 25 -9.56 13.09 -14.06
C PHE A 25 -9.16 11.68 -13.63
N LYS A 26 -9.09 10.77 -14.59
CA LYS A 26 -8.49 9.43 -14.46
C LYS A 26 -7.38 9.25 -15.50
N PRO A 27 -6.28 8.53 -15.18
CA PRO A 27 -5.28 8.20 -16.19
C PRO A 27 -5.92 7.30 -17.27
N MET A 28 -5.54 7.54 -18.52
CA MET A 28 -5.87 6.68 -19.64
C MET A 28 -4.80 5.60 -19.75
N LEU A 29 -5.26 4.36 -19.73
CA LEU A 29 -4.43 3.19 -19.96
C LEU A 29 -4.60 2.73 -21.41
N ASP A 30 -3.55 2.16 -22.01
CA ASP A 30 -3.64 1.43 -23.28
C ASP A 30 -4.21 0.01 -23.06
N GLU A 31 -4.20 -0.81 -24.11
CA GLU A 31 -4.77 -2.16 -24.09
C GLU A 31 -3.97 -3.09 -23.16
N GLU A 32 -2.70 -2.77 -22.93
CA GLU A 32 -1.76 -3.46 -22.06
C GLU A 32 -1.83 -2.98 -20.60
N GLY A 33 -2.54 -1.89 -20.33
CA GLY A 33 -2.72 -1.32 -18.99
C GLY A 33 -1.67 -0.29 -18.59
N ASP A 34 -0.83 0.15 -19.53
CA ASP A 34 0.25 1.12 -19.31
C ASP A 34 -0.23 2.58 -19.43
N LEU A 35 0.47 3.49 -18.74
CA LEU A 35 0.12 4.90 -18.70
C LEU A 35 0.42 5.59 -20.04
N THR A 36 -0.63 5.97 -20.77
CA THR A 36 -0.51 6.66 -22.06
C THR A 36 -0.02 8.12 -21.98
N GLY A 37 0.16 8.67 -20.77
CA GLY A 37 0.44 10.10 -20.55
C GLY A 37 -0.77 11.02 -20.81
N TYR A 38 -1.95 10.44 -20.99
CA TYR A 38 -3.22 11.16 -21.10
C TYR A 38 -4.12 10.88 -19.90
N HIS A 39 -4.92 11.87 -19.57
CA HIS A 39 -5.97 11.80 -18.56
C HIS A 39 -7.32 12.09 -19.22
N VAL A 40 -8.37 11.42 -18.76
CA VAL A 40 -9.74 11.61 -19.23
C VAL A 40 -10.53 12.33 -18.16
N CYS A 41 -11.20 13.43 -18.54
CA CYS A 41 -12.17 14.06 -17.65
C CYS A 41 -13.36 13.11 -17.43
N LYS A 42 -13.65 12.75 -16.18
CA LYS A 42 -14.74 11.85 -15.79
C LYS A 42 -16.11 12.45 -16.09
N ALA A 43 -16.24 13.78 -16.07
CA ALA A 43 -17.51 14.49 -16.25
C ALA A 43 -17.88 14.69 -17.73
N CYS A 44 -16.92 14.90 -18.63
CA CYS A 44 -17.20 15.15 -20.06
C CYS A 44 -16.45 14.25 -21.03
N GLY A 45 -15.64 13.28 -20.56
CA GLY A 45 -14.89 12.36 -21.39
C GLY A 45 -13.69 12.98 -22.15
N LYS A 46 -13.43 14.28 -22.00
CA LYS A 46 -12.41 14.96 -22.80
C LYS A 46 -10.99 14.55 -22.36
N ARG A 47 -10.17 14.17 -23.35
CA ARG A 47 -8.76 13.77 -23.15
C ARG A 47 -7.88 15.00 -22.96
N ARG A 48 -6.98 14.95 -21.98
CA ARG A 48 -6.00 15.97 -21.67
C ARG A 48 -4.62 15.33 -21.46
N LYS A 49 -3.58 15.91 -22.04
CA LYS A 49 -2.21 15.42 -21.86
C LYS A 49 -1.69 15.83 -20.47
N HIS A 50 -1.10 14.89 -19.75
CA HIS A 50 -0.49 15.13 -18.44
C HIS A 50 0.71 14.19 -18.28
N GLY A 51 1.91 14.74 -18.44
CA GLY A 51 3.17 14.00 -18.28
C GLY A 51 3.71 14.08 -16.84
N PRO A 52 4.72 13.25 -16.49
CA PRO A 52 5.27 13.14 -15.13
C PRO A 52 5.78 14.46 -14.53
N ASN A 53 6.25 15.38 -15.38
CA ASN A 53 6.83 16.67 -14.99
C ASN A 53 5.91 17.87 -15.25
N ASN A 54 4.65 17.65 -15.62
CA ASN A 54 3.71 18.73 -15.89
C ASN A 54 2.93 19.10 -14.63
N GLY A 55 2.86 20.40 -14.33
CA GLY A 55 1.94 20.89 -13.30
C GLY A 55 0.46 20.69 -13.68
N TYR A 56 -0.42 20.73 -12.68
CA TYR A 56 -1.87 20.52 -12.84
C TYR A 56 -2.61 21.65 -13.58
N THR A 57 -1.91 22.70 -14.01
CA THR A 57 -2.48 23.93 -14.57
C THR A 57 -3.38 23.65 -15.77
N SER A 58 -2.98 22.76 -16.69
CA SER A 58 -3.78 22.45 -17.89
C SER A 58 -5.10 21.71 -17.56
N LEU A 59 -5.07 20.84 -16.56
CA LEU A 59 -6.22 20.08 -16.08
C LEU A 59 -7.19 20.98 -15.31
N VAL A 60 -6.67 21.85 -14.45
CA VAL A 60 -7.47 22.80 -13.68
C VAL A 60 -8.11 23.86 -14.58
N THR A 61 -7.38 24.36 -15.59
CA THR A 61 -7.95 25.28 -16.58
C THR A 61 -9.11 24.62 -17.34
N HIS A 62 -9.02 23.33 -17.67
CA HIS A 62 -10.16 22.62 -18.24
C HIS A 62 -11.36 22.57 -17.31
N VAL A 63 -11.15 22.23 -16.04
CA VAL A 63 -12.25 22.11 -15.07
C VAL A 63 -12.92 23.45 -14.85
N ARG A 64 -12.16 24.52 -14.65
CA ARG A 64 -12.71 25.87 -14.47
C ARG A 64 -13.50 26.38 -15.67
N THR A 65 -13.14 25.95 -16.89
CA THR A 65 -13.81 26.41 -18.12
C THR A 65 -15.00 25.53 -18.52
N ALA A 66 -14.88 24.21 -18.43
CA ALA A 66 -15.90 23.26 -18.87
C ALA A 66 -16.88 22.85 -17.75
N HIS A 67 -16.50 23.05 -16.49
CA HIS A 67 -17.30 22.67 -15.33
C HIS A 67 -17.40 23.86 -14.34
N PRO A 68 -18.15 24.94 -14.64
CA PRO A 68 -18.22 26.12 -13.78
C PRO A 68 -18.76 25.83 -12.37
N SER A 69 -19.54 24.76 -12.20
CA SER A 69 -20.04 24.27 -10.92
C SER A 69 -19.05 23.40 -10.14
N PHE A 70 -17.82 23.21 -10.62
CA PHE A 70 -16.90 22.20 -10.08
C PHE A 70 -16.69 22.28 -8.58
N GLU A 71 -16.66 23.49 -8.00
CA GLU A 71 -16.49 23.64 -6.56
C GLU A 71 -17.71 23.16 -5.77
N ARG A 72 -18.92 23.40 -6.28
CA ARG A 72 -20.14 22.87 -5.69
C ARG A 72 -20.17 21.36 -5.84
N ASP A 73 -19.86 20.84 -7.03
CA ASP A 73 -19.84 19.41 -7.30
C ASP A 73 -18.81 18.68 -6.41
N MET A 74 -17.64 19.31 -6.16
CA MET A 74 -16.63 18.80 -5.22
C MET A 74 -17.09 18.90 -3.76
N ARG A 75 -17.76 19.99 -3.34
CA ARG A 75 -18.32 20.14 -1.98
C ARG A 75 -19.47 19.16 -1.72
N ASP A 76 -20.36 18.97 -2.68
CA ASP A 76 -21.49 18.04 -2.62
C ASP A 76 -20.98 16.61 -2.59
N ALA A 77 -19.96 16.27 -3.40
CA ALA A 77 -19.31 14.98 -3.32
C ALA A 77 -18.53 14.78 -2.02
N THR A 78 -17.93 15.82 -1.44
CA THR A 78 -17.30 15.76 -0.11
C THR A 78 -18.35 15.55 1.00
N THR A 79 -19.52 16.18 0.85
CA THR A 79 -20.64 16.07 1.80
C THR A 79 -21.32 14.70 1.69
N ALA A 80 -21.49 14.16 0.49
CA ALA A 80 -21.91 12.78 0.22
C ALA A 80 -20.84 11.75 0.64
N ALA A 81 -19.55 12.11 0.59
CA ALA A 81 -18.43 11.30 1.07
C ALA A 81 -18.37 11.20 2.61
N THR A 82 -19.09 12.06 3.35
CA THR A 82 -19.38 11.81 4.78
C THR A 82 -20.22 10.54 4.98
N GLY A 83 -20.81 9.98 3.92
CA GLY A 83 -21.61 8.75 3.97
C GLY A 83 -21.06 7.54 3.23
N THR A 84 -20.13 7.67 2.27
CA THR A 84 -19.56 6.46 1.60
C THR A 84 -18.24 6.73 0.88
N LEU A 85 -17.19 5.95 1.20
CA LEU A 85 -15.83 5.99 0.65
C LEU A 85 -15.71 5.63 -0.87
N ILE A 86 -16.82 5.52 -1.60
CA ILE A 86 -16.89 4.99 -2.97
C ILE A 86 -16.03 5.78 -3.98
N ALA A 87 -15.86 7.09 -3.80
CA ALA A 87 -15.05 7.91 -4.70
C ALA A 87 -13.53 7.63 -4.60
N TRP A 88 -13.09 6.94 -3.55
CA TRP A 88 -11.69 6.62 -3.27
C TRP A 88 -11.33 5.15 -3.57
N VAL A 89 -12.34 4.31 -3.85
CA VAL A 89 -12.17 2.90 -4.19
C VAL A 89 -11.91 2.78 -5.68
N SER A 90 -10.90 1.99 -6.09
CA SER A 90 -10.59 1.77 -7.50
C SER A 90 -11.82 1.23 -8.25
N GLN A 91 -11.95 1.56 -9.55
CA GLN A 91 -13.07 1.06 -10.36
C GLN A 91 -13.11 -0.48 -10.36
N ASN A 92 -11.94 -1.12 -10.31
CA ASN A 92 -11.83 -2.58 -10.26
C ASN A 92 -12.41 -3.15 -8.95
N ALA A 93 -12.05 -2.56 -7.81
CA ALA A 93 -12.64 -2.93 -6.52
C ALA A 93 -14.14 -2.60 -6.46
N SER A 94 -14.58 -1.46 -7.01
CA SER A 94 -16.01 -1.11 -7.11
C SER A 94 -16.81 -2.12 -7.94
N ASN A 95 -16.21 -2.66 -9.01
CA ASN A 95 -16.85 -3.67 -9.85
C ASN A 95 -16.85 -5.04 -9.17
N HIS A 96 -15.73 -5.44 -8.56
CA HIS A 96 -15.56 -6.73 -7.89
C HIS A 96 -16.43 -6.84 -6.63
N TYR A 97 -16.56 -5.76 -5.85
CA TYR A 97 -17.35 -5.71 -4.62
C TYR A 97 -18.71 -5.03 -4.81
N GLY A 98 -19.10 -4.72 -6.06
CA GLY A 98 -20.37 -4.06 -6.38
C GLY A 98 -21.60 -4.85 -5.94
N TRP A 99 -21.46 -6.17 -5.80
CA TRP A 99 -22.51 -7.07 -5.27
C TRP A 99 -22.89 -6.75 -3.82
N LEU A 100 -22.01 -6.11 -3.03
CA LEU A 100 -22.31 -5.71 -1.65
C LEU A 100 -23.51 -4.76 -1.57
N LYS A 101 -23.78 -3.98 -2.63
CA LYS A 101 -24.98 -3.11 -2.73
C LYS A 101 -26.30 -3.90 -2.80
N TYR A 102 -26.24 -5.16 -3.20
CA TYR A 102 -27.38 -6.07 -3.30
C TYR A 102 -27.38 -7.11 -2.18
N SER A 103 -26.44 -7.01 -1.24
CA SER A 103 -26.41 -7.87 -0.06
C SER A 103 -27.37 -7.32 1.00
N ASN A 104 -28.10 -8.22 1.68
CA ASN A 104 -28.91 -7.87 2.87
C ASN A 104 -28.05 -7.72 4.13
N LEU A 105 -26.74 -7.50 3.97
CA LEU A 105 -25.85 -7.26 5.10
C LEU A 105 -26.17 -5.88 5.65
N ALA A 106 -26.40 -5.79 6.96
CA ALA A 106 -26.62 -4.52 7.63
C ALA A 106 -25.42 -3.59 7.38
N SER A 107 -25.67 -2.29 7.18
CA SER A 107 -24.60 -1.31 7.11
C SER A 107 -23.83 -1.33 8.43
N VAL A 108 -22.55 -1.71 8.38
CA VAL A 108 -21.66 -1.72 9.54
C VAL A 108 -20.94 -0.38 9.58
N SER A 109 -20.85 0.26 10.75
CA SER A 109 -20.04 1.48 10.91
C SER A 109 -18.55 1.17 10.71
N VAL A 110 -17.75 2.18 10.41
CA VAL A 110 -16.28 2.02 10.34
C VAL A 110 -15.74 1.44 11.64
N ASP A 111 -16.23 1.90 12.79
CA ASP A 111 -15.81 1.42 14.11
C ASP A 111 -16.18 -0.04 14.33
N SER A 112 -17.37 -0.45 13.93
CA SER A 112 -17.81 -1.85 14.03
C SER A 112 -17.03 -2.76 13.06
N LEU A 113 -16.71 -2.27 11.86
CA LEU A 113 -15.88 -3.02 10.91
C LEU A 113 -14.47 -3.20 11.48
N HIS A 114 -13.86 -2.12 12.00
CA HIS A 114 -12.56 -2.15 12.63
C HIS A 114 -12.53 -3.13 13.80
N SER A 115 -13.50 -3.04 14.71
CA SER A 115 -13.63 -3.96 15.85
C SER A 115 -13.78 -5.42 15.42
N ASN A 116 -14.56 -5.69 14.37
CA ASN A 116 -14.70 -7.03 13.81
C ASN A 116 -13.39 -7.52 13.21
N MET A 117 -12.67 -6.68 12.46
CA MET A 117 -11.37 -7.02 11.88
C MET A 117 -10.34 -7.32 12.97
N GLU A 118 -10.26 -6.49 14.02
CA GLU A 118 -9.41 -6.77 15.19
C GLU A 118 -9.78 -8.10 15.87
N GLY A 119 -11.08 -8.38 16.01
CA GLY A 119 -11.57 -9.65 16.55
C GLY A 119 -11.12 -10.84 15.72
N VAL A 120 -11.24 -10.77 14.39
CA VAL A 120 -10.78 -11.80 13.46
C VAL A 120 -9.26 -11.94 13.53
N THR A 121 -8.51 -10.84 13.54
CA THR A 121 -7.04 -10.85 13.65
C THR A 121 -6.59 -11.60 14.89
N LYS A 122 -7.17 -11.31 16.06
CA LYS A 122 -6.84 -12.03 17.31
C LYS A 122 -7.12 -13.53 17.22
N VAL A 123 -8.23 -13.93 16.59
CA VAL A 123 -8.55 -15.35 16.40
C VAL A 123 -7.53 -16.01 15.47
N VAL A 124 -7.12 -15.33 14.39
CA VAL A 124 -6.10 -15.80 13.45
C VAL A 124 -4.73 -15.92 14.13
N GLU A 125 -4.31 -14.92 14.90
CA GLU A 125 -3.07 -14.91 15.67
C GLU A 125 -2.99 -16.10 16.64
N ILE A 126 -4.06 -16.34 17.40
CA ILE A 126 -4.15 -17.50 18.31
C ILE A 126 -4.11 -18.83 17.54
N THR A 127 -4.78 -18.90 16.39
CA THR A 127 -4.86 -20.12 15.58
C THR A 127 -3.49 -20.47 14.99
N ILE A 128 -2.83 -19.50 14.36
CA ILE A 128 -1.45 -19.65 13.87
C ILE A 128 -0.52 -19.99 15.04
N GLY A 129 -0.66 -19.30 16.18
CA GLY A 129 0.18 -19.52 17.35
C GLY A 129 0.08 -20.94 17.93
N LYS A 130 -1.10 -21.57 17.88
CA LYS A 130 -1.32 -22.96 18.30
C LYS A 130 -0.68 -23.97 17.35
N GLU A 131 -0.75 -23.71 16.04
CA GLU A 131 -0.19 -24.60 15.02
C GLU A 131 1.33 -24.47 14.88
N MET A 132 1.83 -23.23 14.90
CA MET A 132 3.22 -22.89 14.68
C MET A 132 4.13 -23.50 15.77
N PRO A 133 5.17 -24.27 15.43
CA PRO A 133 6.09 -24.81 16.41
C PRO A 133 6.89 -23.72 17.14
N VAL A 134 7.43 -24.06 18.32
CA VAL A 134 8.33 -23.17 19.07
C VAL A 134 9.57 -22.81 18.23
N ASN A 135 10.07 -23.77 17.45
CA ASN A 135 11.19 -23.57 16.53
C ASN A 135 10.68 -23.50 15.10
N SER A 136 10.89 -22.37 14.43
CA SER A 136 10.40 -22.13 13.06
C SER A 136 11.33 -21.20 12.30
N GLY A 137 11.17 -21.14 10.98
CA GLY A 137 11.80 -20.13 10.13
C GLY A 137 10.87 -18.94 9.90
N LEU A 138 11.44 -17.86 9.38
CA LEU A 138 10.68 -16.74 8.83
C LEU A 138 11.05 -16.53 7.36
N ILE A 139 10.05 -16.24 6.53
CA ILE A 139 10.27 -15.78 5.15
C ILE A 139 10.06 -14.27 5.12
N LEU A 140 11.02 -13.56 4.55
CA LEU A 140 10.97 -12.13 4.27
C LEU A 140 10.70 -11.97 2.77
N ASP A 141 9.59 -11.32 2.44
CA ASP A 141 9.21 -11.09 1.05
C ASP A 141 8.82 -9.63 0.86
N ASP A 142 9.47 -8.99 -0.12
CA ASP A 142 9.20 -7.60 -0.45
C ASP A 142 8.20 -7.57 -1.61
N CYS A 143 7.10 -6.85 -1.43
CA CYS A 143 6.05 -6.72 -2.42
C CYS A 143 5.74 -5.24 -2.68
N SER A 144 5.34 -4.93 -3.92
CA SER A 144 4.96 -3.58 -4.32
C SER A 144 3.48 -3.51 -4.64
N PHE A 145 2.78 -2.55 -4.04
CA PHE A 145 1.40 -2.22 -4.38
C PHE A 145 1.35 -0.80 -4.95
N GLY A 146 1.33 -0.71 -6.28
CA GLY A 146 1.42 0.58 -6.97
C GLY A 146 2.81 1.21 -6.76
N THR A 147 2.85 2.36 -6.09
CA THR A 147 4.10 3.09 -5.79
C THR A 147 4.67 2.77 -4.40
N GLU A 148 3.96 2.00 -3.58
CA GLU A 148 4.36 1.70 -2.21
C GLU A 148 5.02 0.33 -2.13
N GLN A 149 6.15 0.27 -1.42
CA GLN A 149 6.82 -0.97 -1.08
C GLN A 149 6.36 -1.44 0.29
N TYR A 150 6.19 -2.74 0.43
CA TYR A 150 5.79 -3.40 1.66
C TYR A 150 6.71 -4.58 1.90
N GLN A 151 7.05 -4.81 3.16
CA GLN A 151 7.74 -6.01 3.58
C GLN A 151 6.77 -6.92 4.33
N GLY A 152 6.57 -8.12 3.79
CA GLY A 152 5.84 -9.20 4.41
C GLY A 152 6.79 -10.12 5.18
N VAL A 153 6.35 -10.56 6.36
CA VAL A 153 7.01 -11.60 7.15
C VAL A 153 6.06 -12.77 7.31
N TYR A 154 6.46 -13.95 6.83
CA TYR A 154 5.69 -15.17 6.92
C TYR A 154 6.35 -16.17 7.86
N GLY A 155 5.55 -16.99 8.53
CA GLY A 155 6.06 -18.18 9.22
C GLY A 155 6.55 -19.21 8.21
N CYS A 156 7.52 -20.03 8.58
CA CYS A 156 8.00 -21.14 7.76
C CYS A 156 8.20 -22.36 8.65
N TYR A 157 7.27 -23.31 8.58
CA TYR A 157 7.30 -24.53 9.37
C TYR A 157 6.53 -25.64 8.66
N GLU A 158 6.69 -26.88 9.15
CA GLU A 158 5.97 -28.03 8.62
C GLU A 158 4.91 -28.51 9.63
N THR A 159 3.78 -28.96 9.10
CA THR A 159 2.75 -29.71 9.83
C THR A 159 2.56 -31.07 9.15
N PRO A 160 1.81 -32.01 9.74
CA PRO A 160 1.47 -33.27 9.08
C PRO A 160 0.78 -33.10 7.72
N SER A 161 0.16 -31.93 7.48
CA SER A 161 -0.50 -31.58 6.22
C SER A 161 0.46 -30.98 5.17
N GLY A 162 1.74 -30.81 5.51
CA GLY A 162 2.75 -30.21 4.65
C GLY A 162 3.26 -28.86 5.16
N PRO A 163 4.06 -28.16 4.35
CA PRO A 163 4.66 -26.90 4.74
C PRO A 163 3.60 -25.79 4.86
N GLN A 164 3.78 -24.93 5.85
CA GLN A 164 2.89 -23.81 6.17
C GLN A 164 3.64 -22.49 6.08
N TYR A 165 2.97 -21.50 5.48
CA TYR A 165 3.51 -20.16 5.24
C TYR A 165 2.52 -19.04 5.58
N PRO A 166 2.00 -18.96 6.81
CA PRO A 166 1.05 -17.91 7.17
C PRO A 166 1.75 -16.53 7.22
N LEU A 167 1.06 -15.50 6.76
CA LEU A 167 1.49 -14.11 6.92
C LEU A 167 1.39 -13.72 8.40
N LEU A 168 2.49 -13.25 8.99
CA LEU A 168 2.58 -12.85 10.40
C LEU A 168 2.58 -11.33 10.57
N SER A 169 3.22 -10.62 9.64
CA SER A 169 3.30 -9.17 9.67
C SER A 169 3.47 -8.64 8.25
N MET A 170 2.91 -7.46 7.99
CA MET A 170 3.11 -6.74 6.75
C MET A 170 3.16 -5.25 7.09
N ALA A 171 4.21 -4.57 6.67
CA ALA A 171 4.40 -3.15 6.95
C ALA A 171 4.91 -2.44 5.69
N PRO A 172 4.50 -1.19 5.45
CA PRO A 172 5.10 -0.38 4.40
C PRO A 172 6.58 -0.12 4.71
N VAL A 173 7.41 -0.11 3.67
CA VAL A 173 8.81 0.31 3.76
C VAL A 173 8.81 1.83 3.66
N MET A 174 9.09 2.51 4.78
CA MET A 174 9.20 3.97 4.81
C MET A 174 10.54 4.38 4.21
N ASP A 175 10.50 5.17 3.13
CA ASP A 175 11.68 5.74 2.46
C ASP A 175 12.05 7.13 3.03
N GLU A 176 11.83 7.37 4.33
CA GLU A 176 12.27 8.63 4.95
C GLU A 176 13.79 8.61 5.20
N PRO A 177 14.49 9.75 5.08
CA PRO A 177 15.92 9.83 5.40
C PRO A 177 16.17 9.43 6.86
N GLY A 178 16.71 8.23 7.07
CA GLY A 178 16.95 7.65 8.40
C GLY A 178 15.90 6.65 8.88
N ASP A 179 14.83 6.44 8.11
CA ASP A 179 13.72 5.54 8.43
C ASP A 179 13.58 4.38 7.45
N HIS A 180 14.62 4.16 6.63
CA HIS A 180 14.87 2.85 6.05
C HIS A 180 14.75 1.86 7.22
N LEU A 181 13.89 0.85 7.12
CA LEU A 181 13.87 -0.25 8.07
C LEU A 181 15.29 -0.83 8.09
N THR A 182 16.13 -0.29 8.98
CA THR A 182 17.53 -0.69 9.01
C THR A 182 17.52 -2.11 9.53
N ALA A 183 18.52 -2.90 9.16
CA ALA A 183 18.65 -4.24 9.72
C ALA A 183 18.68 -4.23 11.27
N GLU A 184 18.93 -3.09 11.92
CA GLU A 184 18.81 -2.93 13.38
C GLU A 184 17.36 -2.82 13.90
N GLY A 185 16.42 -2.29 13.10
CA GLY A 185 15.01 -2.18 13.47
C GLY A 185 14.22 -3.48 13.30
N HIS A 186 14.60 -4.31 12.32
CA HIS A 186 13.89 -5.57 12.01
C HIS A 186 13.82 -6.56 13.18
N PRO A 187 14.90 -6.82 13.96
CA PRO A 187 14.83 -7.70 15.12
C PRO A 187 13.82 -7.18 16.15
N MET A 188 13.77 -5.87 16.39
CA MET A 188 12.81 -5.28 17.32
C MET A 188 11.37 -5.43 16.82
N ALA A 189 11.13 -5.27 15.52
CA ALA A 189 9.82 -5.52 14.94
C ALA A 189 9.39 -6.98 15.12
N ILE A 190 10.29 -7.93 14.84
CA ILE A 190 10.04 -9.37 15.05
C ILE A 190 9.74 -9.65 16.53
N GLU A 191 10.54 -9.12 17.45
CA GLU A 191 10.33 -9.29 18.89
C GLU A 191 8.98 -8.72 19.36
N ARG A 192 8.48 -7.65 18.73
CA ARG A 192 7.18 -7.04 19.05
C ARG A 192 5.98 -7.85 18.58
N PHE A 193 6.01 -8.44 17.38
CA PHE A 193 4.83 -9.15 16.86
C PHE A 193 4.80 -10.64 17.22
N GLN A 194 5.94 -11.28 17.48
CA GLN A 194 5.99 -12.71 17.83
C GLN A 194 5.11 -13.09 19.04
N PRO A 195 4.99 -12.25 20.10
CA PRO A 195 4.10 -12.52 21.22
C PRO A 195 2.61 -12.66 20.87
N PHE A 196 2.14 -12.04 19.77
CA PHE A 196 0.75 -12.22 19.31
C PHE A 196 0.44 -13.67 18.98
N PHE A 197 1.46 -14.42 18.53
CA PHE A 197 1.38 -15.84 18.21
C PHE A 197 1.84 -16.74 19.37
N GLY A 198 2.08 -16.18 20.56
CA GLY A 198 2.67 -16.91 21.69
C GLY A 198 4.09 -17.42 21.42
N LYS A 199 4.83 -16.74 20.53
CA LYS A 199 6.22 -17.07 20.16
C LYS A 199 7.18 -16.01 20.66
N THR A 200 8.47 -16.34 20.57
CA THR A 200 9.57 -15.41 20.88
C THR A 200 10.56 -15.40 19.75
N ILE A 201 11.34 -14.33 19.64
CA ILE A 201 12.39 -14.21 18.63
C ILE A 201 13.45 -15.31 18.72
N GLN A 202 13.67 -15.90 19.91
CA GLN A 202 14.59 -17.02 20.12
C GLN A 202 14.12 -18.33 19.44
N GLY A 203 12.82 -18.44 19.16
CA GLY A 203 12.23 -19.54 18.41
C GLY A 203 12.57 -19.51 16.92
N VAL A 204 13.01 -18.37 16.39
CA VAL A 204 13.37 -18.24 14.98
C VAL A 204 14.73 -18.90 14.73
N LYS A 205 14.77 -19.88 13.83
CA LYS A 205 15.98 -20.69 13.55
C LYS A 205 16.68 -20.36 12.24
N PHE A 206 15.97 -19.78 11.29
CA PHE A 206 16.52 -19.36 10.01
C PHE A 206 15.63 -18.29 9.38
N LEU A 207 16.22 -17.53 8.48
CA LEU A 207 15.51 -16.62 7.59
C LEU A 207 15.53 -17.18 6.18
N VAL A 208 14.47 -16.92 5.42
CA VAL A 208 14.41 -17.15 3.97
C VAL A 208 14.16 -15.80 3.33
N GLY A 209 14.93 -15.45 2.31
CA GLY A 209 14.78 -14.17 1.64
C GLY A 209 15.82 -14.00 0.55
N ASP A 210 15.72 -12.92 -0.22
CA ASP A 210 16.78 -12.58 -1.15
C ASP A 210 18.09 -12.27 -0.40
N ASN A 211 19.21 -12.32 -1.13
CA ASN A 211 20.54 -12.14 -0.51
C ASN A 211 20.93 -10.65 -0.43
N CYS A 212 19.95 -9.77 -0.24
CA CYS A 212 20.18 -8.34 -0.13
C CYS A 212 20.96 -8.00 1.15
N ALA A 213 21.53 -6.80 1.21
CA ALA A 213 22.37 -6.37 2.33
C ALA A 213 21.58 -6.34 3.66
N VAL A 214 20.30 -5.98 3.63
CA VAL A 214 19.43 -5.90 4.81
C VAL A 214 19.20 -7.31 5.38
N ASN A 215 18.76 -8.26 4.57
CA ASN A 215 18.51 -9.64 4.99
C ASN A 215 19.78 -10.34 5.51
N LYS A 216 20.93 -10.12 4.86
CA LYS A 216 22.24 -10.58 5.34
C LYS A 216 22.58 -10.02 6.72
N ARG A 217 22.39 -8.71 6.90
CA ARG A 217 22.72 -8.04 8.16
C ARG A 217 21.77 -8.47 9.28
N LEU A 218 20.48 -8.62 8.99
CA LEU A 218 19.48 -9.13 9.92
C LEU A 218 19.83 -10.53 10.41
N ALA A 219 20.14 -11.46 9.49
CA ALA A 219 20.58 -12.81 9.82
C ALA A 219 21.82 -12.81 10.73
N LYS A 220 22.79 -11.92 10.46
CA LYS A 220 23.99 -11.74 11.29
C LYS A 220 23.66 -11.21 12.69
N LEU A 221 22.74 -10.26 12.80
CA LEU A 221 22.30 -9.69 14.10
C LEU A 221 21.55 -10.74 14.94
N MET A 222 20.68 -11.52 14.30
CA MET A 222 19.95 -12.62 14.93
C MET A 222 20.80 -13.88 15.15
N LYS A 223 22.01 -13.94 14.54
CA LYS A 223 22.94 -15.09 14.59
C LYS A 223 22.31 -16.40 14.09
N ILE A 224 21.55 -16.32 13.00
CA ILE A 224 20.88 -17.46 12.36
C ILE A 224 21.20 -17.52 10.86
N PRO A 225 21.12 -18.69 10.22
CA PRO A 225 21.33 -18.81 8.78
C PRO A 225 20.29 -18.06 7.94
N LEU A 226 20.73 -17.53 6.80
CA LEU A 226 19.89 -17.00 5.73
C LEU A 226 19.87 -17.99 4.56
N VAL A 227 18.69 -18.51 4.24
CA VAL A 227 18.44 -19.35 3.08
C VAL A 227 18.07 -18.45 1.90
N GLY A 228 18.90 -18.44 0.87
CA GLY A 228 18.71 -17.58 -0.30
C GLY A 228 17.47 -17.96 -1.12
N CYS A 229 16.70 -16.94 -1.53
CA CYS A 229 15.51 -17.08 -2.35
C CYS A 229 15.80 -17.77 -3.70
N ALA A 230 15.10 -18.86 -3.99
CA ALA A 230 15.30 -19.66 -5.19
C ALA A 230 14.90 -18.90 -6.47
N SER A 231 13.78 -18.18 -6.46
CA SER A 231 13.34 -17.37 -7.60
C SER A 231 14.32 -16.25 -7.91
N HIS A 232 14.89 -15.60 -6.89
CA HIS A 232 15.93 -14.59 -7.07
C HIS A 232 17.19 -15.20 -7.71
N ARG A 233 17.64 -16.37 -7.25
CA ARG A 233 18.78 -17.09 -7.87
C ARG A 233 18.53 -17.44 -9.34
N LEU A 234 17.32 -17.91 -9.66
CA LEU A 234 16.92 -18.19 -11.03
C LEU A 234 16.91 -16.91 -11.89
N ASN A 235 16.34 -15.82 -11.38
CA ASN A 235 16.31 -14.54 -12.07
C ASN A 235 17.73 -14.01 -12.36
N LEU A 236 18.66 -14.14 -11.40
CA LEU A 236 20.06 -13.80 -11.62
C LEU A 236 20.70 -14.65 -12.72
N ALA A 237 20.45 -15.96 -12.73
CA ALA A 237 20.97 -16.85 -13.77
C ALA A 237 20.40 -16.51 -15.17
N VAL A 238 19.09 -16.22 -15.26
CA VAL A 238 18.44 -15.80 -16.51
C VAL A 238 19.00 -14.46 -16.99
N ARG A 239 19.18 -13.49 -16.10
CA ARG A 239 19.78 -12.19 -16.44
C ARG A 239 21.22 -12.28 -16.93
N ASP A 240 21.99 -13.21 -16.38
CA ASP A 240 23.36 -13.48 -16.82
C ASP A 240 23.38 -14.12 -18.22
N PHE A 241 22.48 -15.08 -18.45
CA PHE A 241 22.32 -15.72 -19.77
C PHE A 241 21.86 -14.75 -20.87
N LEU A 242 21.00 -13.79 -20.54
CA LEU A 242 20.45 -12.81 -21.50
C LEU A 242 21.35 -11.59 -21.72
N ARG A 243 22.51 -11.48 -21.06
CA ARG A 243 23.40 -10.32 -21.23
C ARG A 243 23.99 -10.33 -22.65
N PRO A 244 23.92 -9.22 -23.41
CA PRO A 244 24.57 -9.14 -24.72
C PRO A 244 26.07 -9.40 -24.58
N HIS A 245 26.62 -10.26 -25.44
CA HIS A 245 28.06 -10.52 -25.54
C HIS A 245 28.80 -9.33 -26.16
#